data_AF-A0A936GSA1-F1
#
_entry.id   AF-A0A936GSA1-F1
#
_cell.length_a   1.000
_cell.length_b   1.000
_cell.length_c   1.000
_cell.angle_alpha   90.00
_cell.angle_beta   90.00
_cell.angle_gamma   90.00
#
_symmetry.space_group_name_H-M   'P 1'
#
loop_
_entity.id
_entity.type
_entity.pdbx_description
1 polymer ?
#
loop_
_entity_poly.entity_id
_entity_poly.type
_entity_poly.pdbx_seq_one_letter_code
_entity_poly.pdbx_strand_id
1 'polypeptide(L)'
;MLSLFYNAHRYTDDCLKEYMHDLKKAGLWDNTILIILGDHGHRLPTAQSKIEDFAIPMIWTGGAIDTTFNQTKTTSQTDLMPTLLAQLGLDAHAFTIWQKCLVCPGAGVGLFCL
;
A
#
# COMPACT_ATOMS: atom_id res chain seq x y z
N MET A 1 24.42 -2.41 -12.92
CA MET A 1 22.98 -2.12 -13.21
C MET A 1 22.10 -2.55 -12.05
N LEU A 2 22.10 -3.83 -11.64
CA LEU A 2 21.32 -4.31 -10.49
C LEU A 2 21.69 -3.63 -9.15
N SER A 3 22.98 -3.36 -8.91
CA SER A 3 23.42 -2.62 -7.73
C SER A 3 22.86 -1.19 -7.65
N LEU A 4 22.81 -0.48 -8.79
CA LEU A 4 22.23 0.86 -8.86
C LEU A 4 20.71 0.82 -8.64
N PHE A 5 20.04 -0.21 -9.16
CA PHE A 5 18.62 -0.43 -8.91
C PHE A 5 18.33 -0.60 -7.41
N TYR A 6 19.08 -1.47 -6.71
CA TYR A 6 18.92 -1.65 -5.27
C TYR A 6 19.29 -0.39 -4.46
N ASN A 7 20.34 0.32 -4.86
CA ASN A 7 20.73 1.56 -4.19
C ASN A 7 19.65 2.65 -4.31
N ALA A 8 18.99 2.75 -5.48
CA ALA A 8 17.88 3.67 -5.67
C ALA A 8 16.68 3.32 -4.77
N HIS A 9 16.31 2.04 -4.68
CA HIS A 9 15.22 1.59 -3.80
C HIS A 9 15.55 1.82 -2.33
N ARG A 10 16.80 1.54 -1.92
CA ARG A 10 17.26 1.81 -0.56
C ARG A 10 17.23 3.29 -0.21
N TYR A 11 17.65 4.15 -1.13
CA TYR A 11 17.57 5.60 -0.94
C TYR A 11 16.12 6.06 -0.74
N THR A 12 15.18 5.54 -1.55
CA THR A 12 13.74 5.83 -1.38
C THR A 12 13.21 5.32 -0.05
N ASP A 13 13.59 4.11 0.38
CA ASP A 13 13.23 3.54 1.69
C ASP A 13 13.73 4.41 2.85
N ASP A 14 14.98 4.86 2.79
CA ASP A 14 15.56 5.79 3.78
C ASP A 14 14.79 7.13 3.81
N CYS A 15 14.36 7.65 2.65
CA CYS A 15 13.53 8.86 2.58
C CYS A 15 12.14 8.65 3.22
N LEU A 16 11.51 7.49 2.98
CA LEU A 16 10.22 7.15 3.59
C LEU A 16 10.35 7.02 5.12
N LYS A 17 11.44 6.44 5.60
CA LYS A 17 11.75 6.36 7.04
C LYS A 17 11.84 7.74 7.67
N GLU A 18 12.56 8.69 7.06
CA GLU A 18 12.64 10.07 7.58
C GLU A 18 11.28 10.77 7.51
N TYR A 19 10.51 10.58 6.44
CA TYR A 19 9.16 11.13 6.35
C TYR A 19 8.23 10.63 7.48
N MET A 20 8.25 9.32 7.77
CA MET A 20 7.50 8.75 8.89
C MET A 20 7.96 9.29 10.25
N HIS A 21 9.27 9.53 10.40
CA HIS A 21 9.82 10.15 11.59
C HIS A 21 9.36 11.60 11.77
N ASP A 22 9.30 12.37 10.68
CA ASP A 22 8.79 13.74 10.70
C ASP A 22 7.28 13.80 11.00
N LEU A 23 6.48 12.86 10.47
CA LEU A 23 5.06 12.72 10.84
C LEU A 23 4.87 12.47 12.34
N LYS A 24 5.74 11.64 12.93
CA LYS A 24 5.73 11.37 14.39
C LYS A 24 6.12 12.60 15.19
N LYS A 25 7.20 13.29 14.79
CA LYS A 25 7.63 14.55 15.44
C LYS A 25 6.58 15.64 15.37
N ALA A 26 5.85 15.72 14.26
CA ALA A 26 4.78 16.69 14.07
C ALA A 26 3.49 16.34 14.85
N GLY A 27 3.44 15.17 15.53
CA GLY A 27 2.24 14.70 16.23
C GLY A 27 1.10 14.28 15.30
N LEU A 28 1.39 14.05 14.00
CA LEU A 28 0.39 13.68 13.00
C LEU A 28 0.21 12.17 12.87
N TRP A 29 1.20 11.39 13.33
CA TRP A 29 1.25 9.93 13.12
C TRP A 29 0.01 9.18 13.60
N ASP A 30 -0.49 9.49 14.80
CA ASP A 30 -1.57 8.74 15.46
C ASP A 30 -2.92 8.81 14.71
N ASN A 31 -3.14 9.87 13.92
CA ASN A 31 -4.36 10.06 13.12
C ASN A 31 -4.10 9.95 11.61
N THR A 32 -2.99 9.34 11.20
CA THR A 32 -2.62 9.19 9.79
C THR A 32 -2.78 7.74 9.32
N ILE A 33 -3.42 7.57 8.16
CA ILE A 33 -3.28 6.38 7.32
C ILE A 33 -2.29 6.73 6.21
N LEU A 34 -1.14 6.06 6.19
CA LEU A 34 -0.09 6.21 5.19
C LEU A 34 -0.13 5.00 4.24
N ILE A 35 -0.45 5.21 2.97
CA ILE A 35 -0.52 4.14 1.97
C ILE A 35 0.66 4.31 1.00
N ILE A 36 1.58 3.35 1.00
CA ILE A 36 2.72 3.28 0.09
C ILE A 36 2.35 2.33 -1.05
N LEU A 37 2.29 2.85 -2.27
CA LEU A 37 1.86 2.11 -3.45
C LEU A 37 2.88 2.24 -4.57
N GLY A 38 3.38 1.12 -5.08
CA GLY A 38 4.13 1.10 -6.34
C GLY A 38 3.23 1.46 -7.51
N ASP A 39 3.71 2.29 -8.43
CA ASP A 39 2.98 2.70 -9.63
C ASP A 39 3.02 1.62 -10.72
N HIS A 40 4.15 0.95 -10.86
CA HIS A 40 4.33 -0.18 -11.76
C HIS A 40 5.44 -1.12 -11.26
N GLY A 41 5.42 -2.36 -11.73
CA GLY A 41 6.49 -3.31 -11.43
C GLY A 41 7.74 -3.07 -12.31
N HIS A 42 8.78 -3.89 -12.13
CA HIS A 42 10.05 -3.70 -12.82
C HIS A 42 10.68 -5.04 -13.21
N ARG A 43 11.44 -5.07 -14.31
CA ARG A 43 12.13 -6.28 -14.82
C ARG A 43 13.35 -6.73 -13.98
N LEU A 44 13.63 -5.99 -12.90
CA LEU A 44 14.77 -6.22 -12.01
C LEU A 44 14.24 -6.32 -10.58
N PRO A 45 14.79 -7.22 -9.74
CA PRO A 45 15.63 -8.36 -10.14
C PRO A 45 14.92 -9.26 -11.16
N THR A 46 15.67 -10.08 -11.90
CA THR A 46 15.07 -10.97 -12.89
C THR A 46 14.17 -11.97 -12.17
N ALA A 47 12.87 -11.90 -12.48
CA ALA A 47 11.85 -12.77 -11.91
C ALA A 47 11.79 -14.13 -12.62
N GLN A 48 11.10 -15.10 -12.02
CA GLN A 48 10.93 -16.43 -12.63
C GLN A 48 9.90 -16.39 -13.76
N SER A 49 8.91 -15.51 -13.65
CA SER A 49 7.85 -15.32 -14.64
C SER A 49 7.65 -13.85 -15.01
N LYS A 50 7.11 -13.60 -16.19
CA LYS A 50 6.76 -12.24 -16.62
C LYS A 50 5.66 -11.60 -15.78
N ILE A 51 4.85 -12.43 -15.10
CA ILE A 51 3.75 -11.97 -14.25
C ILE A 51 4.31 -11.31 -12.98
N GLU A 52 5.37 -11.87 -12.41
CA GLU A 52 6.06 -11.31 -11.24
C GLU A 52 6.65 -9.91 -11.50
N ASP A 53 7.03 -9.58 -12.74
CA ASP A 53 7.47 -8.23 -13.12
C ASP A 53 6.38 -7.16 -12.92
N PHE A 54 5.10 -7.54 -12.75
CA PHE A 54 3.99 -6.63 -12.51
C PHE A 54 3.57 -6.55 -11.03
N ALA A 55 4.16 -7.38 -10.17
CA ALA A 55 3.91 -7.32 -8.74
C ALA A 55 4.49 -6.01 -8.18
N ILE A 56 3.67 -5.31 -7.39
CA ILE A 56 4.01 -4.04 -6.76
C ILE A 56 3.58 -4.06 -5.31
N PRO A 57 4.30 -3.38 -4.41
CA PRO A 57 3.89 -3.28 -3.02
C PRO A 57 2.67 -2.35 -2.91
N MET A 58 1.72 -2.73 -2.08
CA MET A 58 0.72 -1.83 -1.49
C MET A 58 0.78 -2.03 0.01
N ILE A 59 1.37 -1.08 0.72
CA ILE A 59 1.57 -1.13 2.18
C ILE A 59 0.73 -0.07 2.84
N TRP A 60 -0.17 -0.45 3.73
CA TRP A 60 -0.95 0.50 4.53
C TRP A 60 -0.36 0.55 5.93
N THR A 61 0.21 1.67 6.34
CA THR A 61 0.79 1.89 7.66
C THR A 61 0.25 3.20 8.27
N GLY A 62 0.75 3.61 9.43
CA GLY A 62 0.25 4.79 10.14
C GLY A 62 -0.26 4.45 11.54
N GLY A 63 -0.40 5.47 12.39
CA GLY A 63 -0.91 5.28 13.75
C GLY A 63 -2.42 5.06 13.82
N ALA A 64 -3.16 5.38 12.75
CA ALA A 64 -4.59 5.15 12.65
C ALA A 64 -4.96 3.70 12.24
N ILE A 65 -3.96 2.84 11.98
CA ILE A 65 -4.16 1.45 11.60
C ILE A 65 -4.12 0.57 12.85
N ASP A 66 -5.21 -0.16 13.09
CA ASP A 66 -5.44 -0.90 14.34
C ASP A 66 -5.26 -2.42 14.21
N THR A 67 -5.20 -2.91 12.96
CA THR A 67 -5.18 -4.34 12.65
C THR A 67 -4.11 -4.66 11.63
N THR A 68 -3.63 -5.91 11.62
CA THR A 68 -2.73 -6.41 10.58
C THR A 68 -3.48 -7.35 9.67
N PHE A 69 -3.47 -7.10 8.37
CA PHE A 69 -4.19 -7.87 7.38
C PHE A 69 -3.30 -8.19 6.16
N ASN A 70 -2.93 -9.45 5.99
CA ASN A 70 -2.19 -9.87 4.81
C ASN A 70 -3.16 -10.29 3.69
N GLN A 71 -3.15 -9.58 2.56
CA GLN A 71 -3.96 -9.94 1.40
C GLN A 71 -3.21 -10.96 0.53
N THR A 72 -3.70 -12.20 0.50
CA THR A 72 -3.06 -13.29 -0.25
C THR A 72 -3.63 -13.48 -1.65
N LYS A 73 -4.75 -12.83 -1.98
CA LYS A 73 -5.38 -12.90 -3.31
C LYS A 73 -4.80 -11.84 -4.23
N THR A 74 -4.79 -12.11 -5.53
CA THR A 74 -4.43 -11.12 -6.55
C THR A 74 -5.38 -9.93 -6.52
N THR A 75 -4.82 -8.73 -6.44
CA THR A 75 -5.53 -7.45 -6.42
C THR A 75 -4.94 -6.51 -7.46
N SER A 76 -5.62 -5.41 -7.71
CA SER A 76 -5.19 -4.33 -8.60
C SER A 76 -5.04 -3.02 -7.82
N GLN A 77 -4.25 -2.08 -8.34
CA GLN A 77 -4.19 -0.71 -7.82
C GLN A 77 -5.58 -0.05 -7.76
N THR A 78 -6.47 -0.43 -8.69
CA THR A 78 -7.84 0.07 -8.76
C THR A 78 -8.70 -0.34 -7.57
N ASP A 79 -8.30 -1.37 -6.81
CA ASP A 79 -9.01 -1.86 -5.63
C ASP A 79 -8.73 -1.01 -4.39
N LEU A 80 -7.73 -0.11 -4.43
CA LEU A 80 -7.37 0.79 -3.33
C LEU A 80 -8.56 1.67 -2.91
N MET A 81 -9.17 2.39 -3.86
CA MET A 81 -10.23 3.34 -3.54
C MET A 81 -11.47 2.73 -2.89
N PRO A 82 -12.11 1.69 -3.46
CA PRO A 82 -13.27 1.09 -2.81
C PRO A 82 -12.91 0.48 -1.45
N THR A 83 -11.70 -0.06 -1.29
CA THR A 83 -11.22 -0.58 0.01
C THR A 83 -11.09 0.53 1.04
N LEU A 84 -10.46 1.66 0.68
CA LEU A 84 -10.27 2.80 1.58
C LEU A 84 -11.62 3.38 2.03
N LEU A 85 -12.54 3.58 1.10
CA LEU A 85 -13.86 4.12 1.42
C LEU A 85 -14.66 3.18 2.32
N ALA A 86 -14.63 1.87 2.06
CA ALA A 86 -15.29 0.89 2.92
C ALA A 86 -14.70 0.87 4.35
N GLN A 87 -13.37 1.01 4.48
CA GLN A 87 -12.69 1.09 5.78
C GLN A 87 -13.05 2.37 6.55
N LEU A 88 -13.28 3.48 5.83
CA LEU A 88 -13.73 4.75 6.42
C LEU A 88 -15.25 4.82 6.64
N GLY A 89 -16.01 3.77 6.29
CA GLY A 89 -17.48 3.77 6.37
C GLY A 89 -18.15 4.75 5.40
N LEU A 90 -17.45 5.14 4.34
CA LEU A 90 -17.93 6.06 3.31
C LEU A 90 -18.54 5.31 2.13
N ASP A 91 -19.43 5.98 1.39
CA ASP A 91 -20.04 5.40 0.20
C ASP A 91 -18.99 5.16 -0.90
N ALA A 92 -18.91 3.92 -1.36
CA ALA A 92 -18.02 3.47 -2.43
C ALA A 92 -18.78 3.19 -3.74
N HIS A 93 -20.06 3.57 -3.85
CA HIS A 93 -20.89 3.24 -5.01
C HIS A 93 -20.30 3.71 -6.35
N ALA A 94 -19.58 4.84 -6.35
CA ALA A 94 -18.90 5.37 -7.54
C ALA A 94 -17.79 4.44 -8.07
N PHE A 95 -17.29 3.51 -7.25
CA PHE A 95 -16.20 2.58 -7.55
C PHE A 95 -16.69 1.13 -7.74
N THR A 96 -17.96 0.95 -8.09
CA THR A 96 -18.59 -0.39 -8.21
C THR A 96 -18.35 -1.08 -9.55
N ILE A 97 -17.76 -0.38 -10.53
CA ILE A 97 -17.55 -0.92 -11.86
C ILE A 97 -16.07 -1.33 -11.99
N TRP A 98 -15.82 -2.65 -12.06
CA TRP A 98 -14.50 -3.29 -12.24
C TRP A 98 -13.55 -3.38 -11.04
N GLN A 99 -13.93 -2.84 -9.89
CA GLN A 99 -13.06 -2.76 -8.71
C GLN A 99 -13.59 -3.65 -7.59
N LYS A 100 -12.70 -4.20 -6.77
CA LYS A 100 -13.05 -5.06 -5.65
C LYS A 100 -12.75 -4.34 -4.35
N CYS A 101 -13.70 -4.38 -3.41
CA CYS A 101 -13.40 -4.03 -2.03
C CYS A 101 -12.67 -5.21 -1.37
N LEU A 102 -11.48 -4.97 -0.81
CA LEU A 102 -10.67 -6.02 -0.21
C LEU A 102 -11.12 -6.40 1.21
N VAL A 103 -11.87 -5.52 1.89
CA VAL A 103 -12.35 -5.71 3.27
C VAL A 103 -13.79 -5.23 3.42
N CYS A 104 -14.60 -5.94 4.20
CA CYS A 104 -16.00 -5.58 4.43
C CYS A 104 -16.15 -4.27 5.25
N PRO A 105 -17.22 -3.48 5.04
CA PRO A 105 -17.51 -2.30 5.85
C PRO A 105 -17.59 -2.66 7.34
N GLY A 106 -16.93 -1.88 8.20
CA GLY A 106 -16.98 -2.04 9.66
C GLY A 106 -15.90 -2.92 10.29
N ALA A 107 -14.99 -3.49 9.51
CA ALA A 107 -13.72 -4.01 10.04
C ALA A 107 -12.72 -2.84 10.15
N GLY A 108 -11.98 -2.73 11.26
CA GLY A 108 -10.99 -1.67 11.50
C GLY A 108 -9.95 -1.53 10.38
N VAL A 109 -9.24 -0.40 10.35
CA VAL A 109 -8.26 -0.12 9.28
C VAL A 109 -7.10 -1.11 9.38
N GLY A 110 -7.00 -2.01 8.40
CA GLY A 110 -5.96 -3.04 8.36
C GLY A 110 -4.66 -2.58 7.68
N LEU A 111 -3.51 -3.00 8.21
CA LEU A 111 -2.21 -2.96 7.55
C LEU A 111 -2.24 -4.00 6.43
N PHE A 112 -2.37 -3.56 5.18
CA PHE A 112 -2.18 -4.40 4.00
C PHE A 112 -0.69 -4.50 3.71
N CYS A 113 -0.20 -5.70 3.49
CA CYS A 113 1.11 -5.95 2.90
C CYS A 113 0.88 -6.91 1.73
N LEU A 114 1.36 -6.54 0.54
CA LEU A 114 1.50 -7.42 -0.63
C LEU A 114 2.99 -7.70 -0.83
#